data_AF-A0A817IXC4-F1
#
_entry.id   AF-A0A817IXC4-F1
#
_cell.length_a   1.000
_cell.length_b   1.000
_cell.length_c   1.000
_cell.angle_alpha   90.00
_cell.angle_beta   90.00
_cell.angle_gamma   90.00
#
_symmetry.space_group_name_H-M   'P 1'
#
loop_
_entity.id
_entity.type
_entity.pdbx_description
1 polymer ?
#
loop_
_entity_poly.entity_id
_entity_poly.type
_entity_poly.pdbx_seq_one_letter_code
_entity_poly.pdbx_strand_id
1 'polypeptide(L)'
;MSIQLKKIEKADRGSSLLPAFNQILVNDVVQNFVLCDKFRSIITYKCTTGSCGLKKHLASCEKNSSSSSATQSTITIYYRNNKSILPEKLKKQITSAYLDFITLDSRPFEIASGIGFQQFIQMIYNPGRLSSNSQSIEIFDFLPHPTTNVFNLTYNELVDIFNDSHYDNFESLDKDLLSHICNFLQVFDEIITTLSDETQPTLHKVIPLRMVLIDHCVPKAKDSL
;
A
#
# COMPACT_ATOMS: atom_id res chain seq x y z
N MET A 1 -52.34 -15.40 13.60
CA MET A 1 -51.03 -16.10 13.64
C MET A 1 -50.56 -16.06 15.09
N SER A 2 -50.49 -17.20 15.77
CA SER A 2 -50.08 -17.26 17.18
C SER A 2 -48.62 -17.71 17.27
N ILE A 3 -47.80 -16.94 17.98
CA ILE A 3 -46.42 -17.30 18.30
C ILE A 3 -46.38 -17.68 19.78
N GLN A 4 -45.90 -18.89 20.07
CA GLN A 4 -45.72 -19.38 21.42
C GLN A 4 -44.23 -19.68 21.66
N LEU A 5 -43.78 -19.43 22.89
CA LEU A 5 -42.43 -19.75 23.34
C LEU A 5 -42.52 -20.90 24.33
N LYS A 6 -41.84 -22.01 24.03
CA LYS A 6 -41.78 -23.16 24.93
C LYS A 6 -40.34 -23.39 25.37
N LYS A 7 -40.14 -23.60 26.68
CA LYS A 7 -38.81 -23.92 27.21
C LYS A 7 -38.40 -25.32 26.75
N ILE A 8 -37.15 -25.46 26.33
CA ILE A 8 -36.64 -26.75 25.86
C ILE A 8 -36.34 -27.62 27.09
N GLU A 9 -37.23 -28.57 27.38
CA GLU A 9 -36.96 -29.62 28.36
C GLU A 9 -36.07 -30.69 27.69
N LYS A 10 -35.05 -31.14 28.45
CA LYS A 10 -33.90 -31.96 28.02
C LYS A 10 -34.15 -32.82 26.77
N ALA A 11 -33.45 -32.52 25.68
CA ALA A 11 -33.36 -33.45 24.56
C ALA A 11 -32.54 -34.69 24.98
N ASP A 12 -32.99 -35.89 24.60
CA ASP A 12 -32.42 -37.22 24.87
C ASP A 12 -30.93 -37.41 24.49
N ARG A 13 -30.28 -36.38 23.96
CA ARG A 13 -28.85 -36.34 23.66
C ARG A 13 -28.19 -35.10 24.27
N GLY A 14 -28.09 -35.10 25.60
CA GLY A 14 -26.93 -34.59 26.36
C GLY A 14 -26.32 -33.23 25.99
N SER A 15 -27.11 -32.23 25.58
CA SER A 15 -26.56 -30.86 25.45
C SER A 15 -27.03 -29.99 26.62
N SER A 16 -26.12 -29.75 27.56
CA SER A 16 -26.29 -28.91 28.77
C SER A 16 -26.61 -27.43 28.49
N LEU A 17 -26.77 -27.05 27.22
CA LEU A 17 -26.84 -25.68 26.74
C LEU A 17 -28.26 -25.25 26.34
N LEU A 18 -29.16 -26.21 26.14
CA LEU A 18 -30.55 -25.98 25.76
C LEU A 18 -31.41 -25.25 26.81
N PRO A 19 -31.15 -25.33 28.14
CA PRO A 19 -31.97 -24.63 29.13
C PRO A 19 -31.96 -23.10 29.05
N ALA A 20 -30.97 -22.52 28.34
CA ALA A 20 -30.80 -21.07 28.17
C ALA A 20 -31.56 -20.50 26.95
N PHE A 21 -32.32 -21.34 26.26
CA PHE A 21 -33.04 -20.98 25.04
C PHE A 21 -34.50 -21.44 25.08
N ASN A 22 -35.40 -20.62 24.51
CA ASN A 22 -36.79 -20.99 24.25
C ASN A 22 -36.97 -21.39 22.79
N GLN A 23 -37.73 -22.44 22.55
CA GLN A 23 -38.12 -22.85 21.21
C GLN A 23 -39.31 -22.01 20.72
N ILE A 24 -39.24 -21.57 19.47
CA ILE A 24 -40.29 -20.77 18.84
C ILE A 24 -41.27 -21.72 18.15
N LEU A 25 -42.55 -21.63 18.52
CA LEU A 25 -43.65 -22.30 17.84
C LEU A 25 -44.51 -21.27 17.12
N VAL A 26 -44.85 -21.56 15.87
CA VAL A 26 -45.78 -20.76 15.08
C VAL A 26 -46.96 -21.65 14.73
N ASN A 27 -48.15 -21.28 15.20
CA ASN A 27 -49.37 -22.11 15.10
C ASN A 27 -49.11 -23.55 15.60
N ASP A 28 -48.48 -23.69 16.78
CA ASP A 28 -48.11 -24.95 17.42
C ASP A 28 -47.10 -25.83 16.65
N VAL A 29 -46.53 -25.33 15.53
CA VAL A 29 -45.47 -26.01 14.78
C VAL A 29 -44.10 -25.52 15.24
N VAL A 30 -43.27 -26.46 15.68
CA VAL A 30 -41.88 -26.23 16.08
C VAL A 30 -41.07 -25.68 14.90
N GLN A 31 -40.45 -24.52 15.09
CA GLN A 31 -39.57 -23.92 14.11
C GLN A 31 -38.10 -24.29 14.38
N ASN A 32 -37.28 -24.20 13.34
CA ASN A 32 -35.82 -24.36 13.43
C ASN A 32 -35.14 -23.11 14.01
N PHE A 33 -35.81 -22.41 14.92
CA PHE A 33 -35.33 -21.19 15.55
C PHE A 33 -35.52 -21.29 17.06
N VAL A 34 -34.51 -20.82 17.79
CA VAL A 34 -34.54 -20.70 19.24
C VAL A 34 -34.21 -19.28 19.65
N LEU A 35 -34.80 -18.84 20.75
CA LEU A 35 -34.64 -17.50 21.31
C LEU A 35 -33.73 -17.58 22.54
N CYS A 36 -32.69 -16.76 22.59
CA CYS A 36 -31.85 -16.64 23.79
C CYS A 36 -32.60 -15.90 24.90
N ASP A 37 -32.58 -16.44 26.13
CA ASP A 37 -33.22 -15.80 27.30
C ASP A 37 -32.59 -14.45 27.67
N LYS A 38 -31.27 -14.33 27.52
CA LYS A 38 -30.51 -13.13 27.92
C LYS A 38 -30.61 -12.00 26.90
N PHE A 39 -30.40 -12.31 25.62
CA PHE A 39 -30.29 -11.29 24.56
C PHE A 39 -31.54 -11.14 23.70
N ARG A 40 -32.56 -12.00 23.90
CA ARG A 40 -33.75 -12.07 23.05
C ARG A 40 -33.43 -12.13 21.56
N SER A 41 -32.26 -12.69 21.22
CA SER A 41 -31.83 -12.88 19.83
C SER A 41 -32.34 -14.22 19.32
N ILE A 42 -32.79 -14.23 18.06
CA ILE A 42 -33.29 -15.41 17.37
C ILE A 42 -32.12 -16.09 16.68
N ILE A 43 -31.96 -17.39 16.92
CA ILE A 43 -30.83 -18.19 16.43
C ILE A 43 -31.38 -19.41 15.72
N THR A 44 -30.85 -19.69 14.54
CA THR A 44 -31.20 -20.90 13.78
C THR A 44 -30.64 -22.15 14.48
N TYR A 45 -31.51 -23.10 14.79
CA TYR A 45 -31.18 -24.37 15.40
C TYR A 45 -31.90 -25.50 14.65
N LYS A 46 -31.13 -26.38 14.01
CA LYS A 46 -31.63 -27.66 13.47
C LYS A 46 -31.00 -28.80 14.29
N CYS A 47 -31.80 -29.79 14.65
CA CYS A 47 -31.33 -30.99 15.38
C CYS A 47 -30.20 -31.72 14.64
N THR A 48 -30.12 -31.60 13.32
CA THR A 48 -29.07 -32.21 12.48
C THR A 48 -27.72 -31.49 12.54
N THR A 49 -27.71 -30.18 12.82
CA THR A 49 -26.49 -29.35 12.81
C THR A 49 -25.77 -29.26 14.16
N GLY A 50 -26.28 -29.93 15.20
CA GLY A 50 -25.66 -29.97 16.53
C GLY A 50 -25.74 -28.64 17.31
N SER A 51 -25.04 -28.57 18.46
CA SER A 51 -25.10 -27.45 19.42
C SER A 51 -23.98 -26.40 19.26
N CYS A 52 -23.16 -26.49 18.20
CA CYS A 52 -22.00 -25.62 18.00
C CYS A 52 -22.37 -24.14 17.84
N GLY A 53 -23.46 -23.83 17.11
CA GLY A 53 -23.96 -22.46 16.97
C GLY A 53 -24.43 -21.85 18.30
N LEU A 54 -25.09 -22.66 19.13
CA LEU A 54 -25.56 -22.26 20.46
C LEU A 54 -24.38 -22.02 21.42
N LYS A 55 -23.34 -22.85 21.37
CA LYS A 55 -22.09 -22.65 22.14
C LYS A 55 -21.42 -21.32 21.82
N LYS A 56 -21.26 -21.02 20.53
CA LYS A 56 -20.64 -19.76 20.08
C LYS A 56 -21.45 -18.55 20.53
N HIS A 57 -22.78 -18.65 20.44
CA HIS A 57 -23.66 -17.60 20.93
C HIS A 57 -23.49 -17.40 22.44
N LEU A 58 -23.59 -18.46 23.26
CA LEU A 58 -23.44 -18.36 24.73
C LEU A 58 -22.11 -17.72 25.13
N ALA A 59 -21.00 -18.09 24.48
CA ALA A 59 -19.69 -17.50 24.73
C ALA A 59 -19.63 -16.00 24.39
N SER A 60 -20.33 -15.55 23.34
CA SER A 60 -20.44 -14.12 23.00
C SER A 60 -21.43 -13.38 23.90
N CYS A 61 -22.49 -14.07 24.30
CA CYS A 61 -23.54 -13.61 25.19
C CYS A 61 -22.99 -13.32 26.59
N GLU A 62 -22.06 -14.11 27.10
CA GLU A 62 -21.40 -13.83 28.38
C GLU A 62 -20.43 -12.65 28.31
N LYS A 63 -19.72 -12.46 27.18
CA LYS A 63 -18.75 -11.37 26.99
C LYS A 63 -19.38 -9.99 26.89
N ASN A 64 -20.64 -9.89 26.45
CA ASN A 64 -21.35 -8.62 26.28
C ASN A 64 -22.21 -8.24 27.50
N SER A 65 -21.96 -8.84 28.67
CA SER A 65 -22.75 -8.63 29.89
C SER A 65 -22.46 -7.31 30.62
N SER A 66 -21.46 -6.53 30.20
CA SER A 66 -21.24 -5.16 30.67
C SER A 66 -21.80 -4.13 29.68
N SER A 67 -22.95 -3.57 30.05
CA SER A 67 -23.67 -2.43 29.44
C SER A 67 -24.32 -2.69 28.07
N SER A 68 -25.63 -2.92 28.08
CA SER A 68 -26.49 -2.86 26.90
C SER A 68 -27.45 -1.68 27.02
N SER A 69 -26.98 -0.49 26.63
CA SER A 69 -27.88 0.44 25.95
C SER A 69 -27.91 -0.04 24.49
N ALA A 70 -29.09 -0.45 24.02
CA ALA A 70 -29.30 -0.93 22.67
C ALA A 70 -28.99 0.20 21.68
N THR A 71 -27.74 0.31 21.26
CA THR A 71 -27.35 1.19 20.16
C THR A 71 -27.70 0.48 18.87
N GLN A 72 -28.86 0.86 18.32
CA GLN A 72 -29.22 0.54 16.95
C GLN A 72 -28.07 0.97 16.05
N SER A 73 -27.50 0.03 15.30
CA SER A 73 -26.51 0.33 14.28
C SER A 73 -27.16 1.26 13.25
N THR A 74 -26.69 2.51 13.20
CA THR A 74 -27.20 3.50 12.27
C THR A 74 -26.86 3.04 10.85
N ILE A 75 -27.78 3.28 9.90
CA ILE A 75 -27.63 2.90 8.47
C ILE A 75 -26.29 3.34 7.86
N THR A 76 -25.68 4.40 8.43
CA THR A 76 -24.35 4.91 8.06
C THR A 76 -23.20 3.92 8.24
N ILE A 77 -23.36 2.84 9.01
CA ILE A 77 -22.34 1.77 9.12
C ILE A 77 -22.27 0.96 7.82
N TYR A 78 -23.40 0.73 7.14
CA TYR A 78 -23.43 0.00 5.87
C TYR A 78 -22.93 0.86 4.69
N TYR A 79 -23.03 2.19 4.78
CA TYR A 79 -22.44 3.12 3.81
C TYR A 79 -20.94 3.36 4.00
N ARG A 80 -20.31 2.76 5.02
CA ARG A 80 -18.88 2.97 5.33
C ARG A 80 -17.94 2.01 4.60
N ASN A 81 -18.40 1.33 3.55
CA ASN A 81 -17.53 0.50 2.73
C ASN A 81 -16.75 1.37 1.74
N ASN A 82 -15.42 1.36 1.92
CA ASN A 82 -14.36 1.98 1.12
C ASN A 82 -13.79 3.32 1.61
N LYS A 83 -13.71 3.55 2.92
CA LYS A 83 -12.59 4.37 3.44
C LYS A 83 -11.46 3.42 3.77
N SER A 84 -10.32 3.51 3.08
CA SER A 84 -9.08 2.88 3.56
C SER A 84 -8.77 3.49 4.92
N ILE A 85 -8.96 2.71 5.99
CA ILE A 85 -8.75 3.16 7.37
C ILE A 85 -7.25 3.08 7.62
N LEU A 86 -6.49 4.02 7.04
CA LEU A 86 -5.12 4.22 7.43
C LEU A 86 -5.11 4.80 8.87
N PRO A 87 -4.38 4.20 9.83
CA PRO A 87 -4.31 4.73 11.19
C PRO A 87 -3.89 6.20 11.19
N GLU A 88 -4.52 7.05 12.00
CA GLU A 88 -4.25 8.50 12.02
C GLU A 88 -2.78 8.82 12.32
N LYS A 89 -2.14 8.04 13.19
CA LYS A 89 -0.71 8.18 13.49
C LYS A 89 0.15 7.99 12.25
N LEU A 90 -0.16 6.97 11.45
CA LEU A 90 0.56 6.67 10.21
C LEU A 90 0.28 7.76 9.16
N LYS A 91 -0.96 8.25 9.07
CA LYS A 91 -1.31 9.37 8.19
C LYS A 91 -0.49 10.62 8.51
N LYS A 92 -0.31 10.95 9.79
CA LYS A 92 0.53 12.08 10.23
C LYS A 92 1.99 11.87 9.86
N GLN A 93 2.53 10.66 10.05
CA GLN A 93 3.92 10.34 9.68
C GLN A 93 4.16 10.48 8.18
N ILE A 94 3.26 9.94 7.34
CA ILE A 94 3.34 10.07 5.88
C ILE A 94 3.23 11.55 5.47
N THR A 95 2.32 12.30 6.10
CA THR A 95 2.17 13.74 5.80
C THR A 95 3.45 14.50 6.14
N SER A 96 4.09 14.21 7.28
CA SER A 96 5.37 14.81 7.66
C SER A 96 6.46 14.50 6.63
N ALA A 97 6.65 13.22 6.29
CA ALA A 97 7.64 12.80 5.31
C ALA A 97 7.38 13.42 3.92
N TYR A 98 6.12 13.60 3.54
CA TYR A 98 5.74 14.28 2.31
C TYR A 98 6.14 15.77 2.32
N LEU A 99 5.94 16.46 3.45
CA LEU A 99 6.39 17.85 3.62
C LEU A 99 7.91 17.96 3.58
N ASP A 100 8.63 17.03 4.21
CA ASP A 100 10.09 16.98 4.15
C ASP A 100 10.57 16.78 2.70
N PHE A 101 9.96 15.86 1.95
CA PHE A 101 10.25 15.66 0.53
C PHE A 101 10.03 16.94 -0.31
N ILE A 102 8.89 17.60 -0.14
CA ILE A 102 8.59 18.86 -0.85
C ILE A 102 9.60 19.95 -0.52
N THR A 103 9.95 20.09 0.76
CA THR A 103 10.79 21.20 1.22
C THR A 103 12.27 20.98 0.89
N LEU A 104 12.77 19.75 1.05
CA LEU A 104 14.17 19.42 0.75
C LEU A 104 14.43 19.39 -0.76
N ASP A 105 13.50 18.87 -1.56
CA ASP A 105 13.67 18.70 -3.01
C ASP A 105 13.02 19.84 -3.82
N SER A 106 12.46 20.85 -3.15
CA SER A 106 11.78 22.01 -3.76
C SER A 106 10.70 21.61 -4.79
N ARG A 107 9.83 20.66 -4.43
CA ARG A 107 8.79 20.12 -5.33
C ARG A 107 7.44 20.83 -5.15
N PRO A 108 6.62 20.94 -6.20
CA PRO A 108 5.26 21.48 -6.07
C PRO A 108 4.36 20.56 -5.24
N PHE A 109 3.42 21.12 -4.47
CA PHE A 109 2.48 20.34 -3.66
C PHE A 109 1.55 19.46 -4.50
N GLU A 110 1.35 19.82 -5.76
CA GLU A 110 0.51 19.13 -6.72
C GLU A 110 1.11 17.77 -7.15
N ILE A 111 2.40 17.52 -6.89
CA ILE A 111 3.09 16.28 -7.29
C ILE A 111 2.40 15.02 -6.76
N ALA A 112 1.83 15.06 -5.54
CA ALA A 112 1.07 13.95 -4.97
C ALA A 112 -0.20 13.59 -5.75
N SER A 113 -0.73 14.51 -6.56
CA SER A 113 -1.88 14.26 -7.43
C SER A 113 -1.49 13.71 -8.80
N GLY A 114 -0.19 13.70 -9.13
CA GLY A 114 0.33 13.17 -10.38
C GLY A 114 0.15 11.66 -10.49
N ILE A 115 -0.46 11.19 -11.58
CA ILE A 115 -0.75 9.77 -11.81
C ILE A 115 0.54 8.95 -11.80
N GLY A 116 1.60 9.42 -12.48
CA GLY A 116 2.89 8.74 -12.52
C GLY A 116 3.54 8.62 -11.13
N PHE A 117 3.47 9.68 -10.32
CA PHE A 117 3.99 9.65 -8.95
C PHE A 117 3.23 8.65 -8.05
N GLN A 118 1.89 8.62 -8.15
CA GLN A 118 1.08 7.66 -7.40
C GLN A 118 1.37 6.21 -7.79
N GLN A 119 1.51 5.93 -9.09
CA GLN A 119 1.87 4.61 -9.59
C GLN A 119 3.26 4.18 -9.11
N PHE A 120 4.23 5.08 -9.16
CA PHE A 120 5.59 4.85 -8.69
C PHE A 120 5.62 4.52 -7.18
N ILE A 121 4.96 5.32 -6.34
CA ILE A 121 4.86 5.07 -4.89
C ILE A 121 4.17 3.73 -4.61
N GLN A 122 3.11 3.40 -5.36
CA GLN A 122 2.43 2.11 -5.23
C GLN A 122 3.34 0.94 -5.62
N MET A 123 4.15 1.12 -6.67
CA MET A 123 5.12 0.12 -7.12
C MET A 123 6.25 -0.09 -6.11
N ILE A 124 6.67 0.92 -5.35
CA ILE A 124 7.63 0.77 -4.25
C ILE A 124 6.98 0.10 -3.04
N TYR A 125 5.73 0.45 -2.74
CA TYR A 125 5.02 -0.09 -1.57
C TYR A 125 4.73 -1.59 -1.69
N ASN A 126 4.44 -2.08 -2.91
CA ASN A 126 4.10 -3.48 -3.16
C ASN A 126 5.20 -4.48 -2.78
N PRO A 127 6.48 -4.32 -3.20
CA PRO A 127 7.62 -5.12 -2.75
C PRO A 127 7.79 -5.10 -1.24
N GLY A 128 7.63 -3.94 -0.59
CA GLY A 128 7.72 -3.81 0.87
C GLY A 128 6.67 -4.63 1.63
N ARG A 129 5.53 -4.96 0.98
CA ARG A 129 4.50 -5.85 1.52
C ARG A 129 4.80 -7.34 1.29
N LEU A 130 5.53 -7.66 0.23
CA LEU A 130 5.87 -9.03 -0.17
C LEU A 130 7.11 -9.57 0.55
N SER A 131 7.99 -8.68 1.03
CA SER A 131 9.11 -9.05 1.89
C SER A 131 8.59 -9.45 3.27
N SER A 132 8.21 -10.73 3.41
CA SER A 132 7.72 -11.33 4.66
C SER A 132 8.80 -11.50 5.73
N ASN A 133 10.06 -11.19 5.41
CA ASN A 133 11.18 -11.27 6.32
C ASN A 133 11.68 -9.86 6.64
N SER A 134 12.02 -9.64 7.89
CA SER A 134 12.43 -8.39 8.54
C SER A 134 13.68 -7.69 7.98
N GLN A 135 14.02 -7.90 6.71
CA GLN A 135 14.99 -7.09 6.00
C GLN A 135 14.30 -5.84 5.49
N SER A 136 14.61 -4.71 6.14
CA SER A 136 14.42 -3.39 5.55
C SER A 136 15.17 -3.37 4.23
N ILE A 137 14.45 -3.28 3.12
CA ILE A 137 15.04 -3.04 1.81
C ILE A 137 15.51 -1.58 1.83
N GLU A 138 16.79 -1.34 1.56
CA GLU A 138 17.29 0.03 1.44
C GLU A 138 16.79 0.63 0.13
N ILE A 139 16.17 1.81 0.20
CA ILE A 139 15.57 2.48 -0.96
C ILE A 139 16.62 2.80 -2.03
N PHE A 140 17.88 3.01 -1.62
CA PHE A 140 19.00 3.28 -2.51
C PHE A 140 19.33 2.11 -3.45
N ASP A 141 18.99 0.86 -3.08
CA ASP A 141 19.19 -0.31 -3.94
C ASP A 141 18.13 -0.41 -5.05
N PHE A 142 17.01 0.31 -4.90
CA PHE A 142 15.89 0.25 -5.84
C PHE A 142 15.85 1.42 -6.81
N LEU A 143 16.33 2.60 -6.39
CA LEU A 143 16.27 3.79 -7.22
C LEU A 143 17.46 3.84 -8.18
N PRO A 144 17.23 4.08 -9.48
CA PRO A 144 18.32 4.28 -10.41
C PRO A 144 19.12 5.52 -9.99
N HIS A 145 20.44 5.36 -9.84
CA HIS A 145 21.33 6.47 -9.51
C HIS A 145 21.20 7.57 -10.57
N PRO A 146 21.06 8.86 -10.24
CA PRO A 146 20.75 9.93 -11.20
C PRO A 146 21.84 10.24 -12.24
N THR A 147 22.80 9.34 -12.45
CA THR A 147 23.85 9.50 -13.46
C THR A 147 23.28 9.51 -14.86
N THR A 148 24.08 10.09 -15.74
CA THR A 148 23.87 10.16 -17.18
C THR A 148 23.48 8.81 -17.85
N ASN A 149 23.79 7.68 -17.20
CA ASN A 149 23.44 6.34 -17.65
C ASN A 149 21.95 5.96 -17.50
N VAL A 150 21.20 6.55 -16.57
CA VAL A 150 19.77 6.20 -16.40
C VAL A 150 18.98 6.53 -17.65
N PHE A 151 19.31 7.64 -18.29
CA PHE A 151 18.68 8.02 -19.54
C PHE A 151 18.95 6.98 -20.64
N ASN A 152 20.21 6.57 -20.83
CA ASN A 152 20.56 5.50 -21.79
C ASN A 152 19.89 4.15 -21.47
N LEU A 153 19.77 3.81 -20.18
CA LEU A 153 19.16 2.57 -19.71
C LEU A 153 17.64 2.56 -19.93
N THR A 154 16.99 3.72 -19.78
CA THR A 154 15.53 3.84 -19.83
C THR A 154 15.01 4.38 -21.16
N TYR A 155 15.88 4.86 -22.07
CA TYR A 155 15.46 5.50 -23.33
C TYR A 155 14.55 4.60 -24.16
N ASN A 156 14.87 3.32 -24.31
CA ASN A 156 14.04 2.41 -25.10
C ASN A 156 12.66 2.22 -24.47
N GLU A 157 12.60 2.07 -23.14
CA GLU A 157 11.34 1.94 -22.40
C GLU A 157 10.50 3.22 -22.47
N LEU A 158 11.16 4.40 -22.47
CA LEU A 158 10.51 5.68 -22.66
C LEU A 158 9.92 5.81 -24.06
N VAL A 159 10.66 5.42 -25.10
CA VAL A 159 10.18 5.46 -26.49
C VAL A 159 8.90 4.63 -26.65
N ASP A 160 8.84 3.43 -26.06
CA ASP A 160 7.65 2.58 -26.10
C ASP A 160 6.45 3.26 -25.41
N ILE A 161 6.66 3.89 -24.25
CA ILE A 161 5.61 4.62 -23.52
C ILE A 161 5.15 5.86 -24.29
N PHE A 162 6.06 6.60 -24.93
CA PHE A 162 5.73 7.80 -25.69
C PHE A 162 5.01 7.50 -27.01
N ASN A 163 5.38 6.41 -27.68
CA ASN A 163 4.69 5.91 -28.86
C ASN A 163 3.24 5.48 -28.53
N ASP A 164 3.03 4.83 -27.39
CA ASP A 164 1.69 4.43 -26.92
C ASP A 164 0.81 5.63 -26.51
N SER A 165 1.41 6.78 -26.17
CA SER A 165 0.70 7.95 -25.65
C SER A 165 0.58 9.13 -26.63
N HIS A 166 0.96 8.96 -27.90
CA HIS A 166 0.84 9.96 -28.98
C HIS A 166 1.48 11.33 -28.62
N TYR A 167 2.71 11.32 -28.11
CA TYR A 167 3.50 12.55 -27.97
C TYR A 167 4.36 12.79 -29.21
N ASP A 168 3.86 13.59 -30.16
CA ASP A 168 4.51 13.88 -31.45
C ASP A 168 5.91 14.52 -31.34
N ASN A 169 6.25 15.11 -30.18
CA ASN A 169 7.54 15.79 -29.99
C ASN A 169 8.71 14.84 -29.71
N PHE A 170 8.45 13.58 -29.31
CA PHE A 170 9.51 12.65 -28.92
C PHE A 170 10.18 11.97 -30.13
N GLU A 171 9.50 11.89 -31.28
CA GLU A 171 10.07 11.33 -32.52
C GLU A 171 11.26 12.15 -33.06
N SER A 172 11.33 13.44 -32.74
CA SER A 172 12.43 14.33 -33.14
C SER A 172 13.71 14.18 -32.29
N LEU A 173 13.65 13.37 -31.24
CA LEU A 173 14.72 13.27 -30.25
C LEU A 173 15.77 12.27 -30.74
N ASP A 174 16.82 12.78 -31.36
CA ASP A 174 17.92 11.98 -31.91
C ASP A 174 18.65 11.20 -30.80
N LYS A 175 18.43 9.88 -30.78
CA LYS A 175 19.03 8.95 -29.83
C LYS A 175 20.56 8.95 -29.89
N ASP A 176 21.12 9.02 -31.09
CA ASP A 176 22.55 8.92 -31.30
C ASP A 176 23.25 10.19 -30.83
N LEU A 177 22.67 11.35 -31.13
CA LEU A 177 23.13 12.63 -30.60
C LEU A 177 23.05 12.66 -29.07
N LEU A 178 21.95 12.18 -28.50
CA LEU A 178 21.76 12.19 -27.06
C LEU A 178 22.68 11.21 -26.34
N SER A 179 22.90 10.02 -26.91
CA SER A 179 23.91 9.08 -26.43
C SER A 179 25.30 9.70 -26.49
N HIS A 180 25.61 10.46 -27.54
CA HIS A 180 26.87 11.19 -27.65
C HIS A 180 27.02 12.25 -26.55
N ILE A 181 25.98 13.03 -26.27
CA ILE A 181 25.95 14.00 -25.18
C ILE A 181 26.13 13.29 -23.83
N CYS A 182 25.45 12.17 -23.62
CA CYS A 182 25.57 11.37 -22.41
C CYS A 182 27.01 10.87 -22.19
N ASN A 183 27.62 10.30 -23.23
CA ASN A 183 29.01 9.83 -23.18
C ASN A 183 29.99 10.99 -22.97
N PHE A 184 29.71 12.15 -23.55
CA PHE A 184 30.51 13.35 -23.33
C PHE A 184 30.45 13.81 -21.86
N LEU A 185 29.26 13.82 -21.26
CA LEU A 185 29.04 14.26 -19.87
C LEU A 185 29.55 13.26 -18.83
N GLN A 186 29.67 11.97 -19.17
CA GLN A 186 30.15 10.93 -18.25
C GLN A 186 31.50 11.27 -17.59
N VAL A 187 32.42 11.90 -18.33
CA VAL A 187 33.73 12.31 -17.81
C VAL A 187 33.60 13.32 -16.66
N PHE A 188 32.57 14.17 -16.70
CA PHE A 188 32.29 15.14 -15.63
C PHE A 188 31.75 14.43 -14.39
N ASP A 189 30.85 13.47 -14.54
CA ASP A 189 30.32 12.64 -13.44
C ASP A 189 31.45 11.90 -12.71
N GLU A 190 32.38 11.30 -13.46
CA GLU A 190 33.54 10.58 -12.89
C GLU A 190 34.47 11.52 -12.10
N ILE A 191 34.69 12.73 -12.59
CA ILE A 191 35.53 13.74 -11.94
C ILE A 191 34.86 14.28 -10.67
N ILE A 192 33.56 14.57 -10.72
CA ILE A 192 32.78 14.98 -9.55
C ILE A 192 32.88 13.90 -8.48
N THR A 193 32.62 12.64 -8.84
CA THR A 193 32.71 11.50 -7.92
C THR A 193 34.10 11.38 -7.29
N THR A 194 35.15 11.55 -8.10
CA THR A 194 36.55 11.49 -7.65
C THR A 194 36.92 12.63 -6.70
N LEU A 195 36.35 13.82 -6.89
CA LEU A 195 36.60 14.99 -6.05
C LEU A 195 35.75 15.02 -4.77
N SER A 196 34.59 14.37 -4.79
CA SER A 196 33.68 14.22 -3.66
C SER A 196 34.06 13.06 -2.71
N ASP A 197 35.13 12.32 -2.99
CA ASP A 197 35.62 11.25 -2.11
C ASP A 197 36.12 11.82 -0.76
N GLU A 198 35.48 11.40 0.33
CA GLU A 198 35.81 11.82 1.69
C GLU A 198 36.92 10.96 2.33
N THR A 199 37.28 9.83 1.72
CA THR A 199 38.22 8.86 2.29
C THR A 199 39.68 9.26 2.08
N GLN A 200 39.96 10.15 1.12
CA GLN A 200 41.30 10.65 0.82
C GLN A 200 41.28 12.15 0.52
N PRO A 201 42.37 12.90 0.77
CA PRO A 201 42.44 14.30 0.39
C PRO A 201 42.26 14.46 -1.13
N THR A 202 41.27 15.22 -1.60
CA THR A 202 41.01 15.36 -3.05
C THR A 202 41.56 16.66 -3.64
N LEU A 203 41.95 17.64 -2.81
CA LEU A 203 42.39 18.97 -3.26
C LEU A 203 43.56 18.92 -4.24
N HIS A 204 44.51 18.00 -4.04
CA HIS A 204 45.66 17.83 -4.93
C HIS A 204 45.28 17.29 -6.32
N LYS A 205 44.10 16.68 -6.47
CA LYS A 205 43.57 16.13 -7.73
C LYS A 205 42.89 17.20 -8.58
N VAL A 206 42.54 18.36 -8.01
CA VAL A 206 41.78 19.42 -8.70
C VAL A 206 42.51 19.93 -9.95
N ILE A 207 43.81 20.23 -9.86
CA ILE A 207 44.58 20.77 -10.99
C ILE A 207 44.71 19.73 -12.13
N PRO A 208 45.12 18.47 -11.88
CA PRO A 208 45.12 17.43 -12.91
C PRO A 208 43.76 17.19 -13.56
N LEU A 209 42.68 17.07 -12.77
CA LEU A 209 41.35 16.79 -13.30
C LEU A 209 40.78 17.98 -14.09
N ARG A 210 41.13 19.21 -13.72
CA ARG A 210 40.84 20.39 -14.54
C ARG A 210 41.50 20.30 -15.92
N MET A 211 42.74 19.82 -16.00
CA MET A 211 43.42 19.66 -17.30
C MET A 211 42.71 18.62 -18.16
N VAL A 212 42.30 17.49 -17.56
CA VAL A 212 41.50 16.46 -18.25
C VAL A 212 40.20 17.04 -18.82
N LEU A 213 39.49 17.88 -18.05
CA LEU A 213 38.28 18.54 -18.54
C LEU A 213 38.54 19.51 -19.70
N ILE A 214 39.62 20.28 -19.61
CA ILE A 214 40.01 21.21 -20.67
C ILE A 214 40.28 20.45 -21.96
N ASP A 215 41.10 19.40 -21.90
CA ASP A 215 41.44 18.57 -23.06
C ASP A 215 40.21 17.85 -23.63
N HIS A 216 39.29 17.41 -22.75
CA HIS A 216 38.03 16.77 -23.15
C HIS A 216 37.07 17.72 -23.89
N CYS A 217 37.09 19.01 -23.55
CA CYS A 217 36.27 20.05 -24.18
C CYS A 217 36.87 20.61 -25.48
N VAL A 218 38.09 20.21 -25.86
CA VAL A 218 38.71 20.71 -27.10
C VAL A 218 37.93 20.15 -28.30
N PRO A 219 37.46 21.01 -29.23
CA PRO A 219 36.78 20.57 -30.44
C PRO A 219 37.69 19.63 -31.24
N LYS A 220 37.21 18.43 -31.53
CA LYS A 220 37.94 17.47 -32.35
C LYS A 220 37.59 17.74 -33.82
N ALA A 221 38.53 17.47 -34.72
CA ALA A 221 38.33 17.68 -36.16
C ALA A 221 37.14 16.90 -36.77
N LYS A 222 36.55 15.94 -36.02
CA LYS A 222 35.36 15.18 -36.39
C LYS A 222 34.04 15.86 -35.99
N ASP A 223 34.09 16.94 -35.21
CA ASP A 223 32.92 17.67 -34.71
C ASP A 223 32.48 18.79 -35.68
N SER A 224 33.17 18.92 -36.82
CA SER A 224 32.94 19.92 -37.87
C SER A 224 32.24 19.29 -39.08
N LEU A 225 31.01 18.80 -38.90
CA LEU A 225 30.14 18.32 -39.98
C LEU A 225 28.69 18.71 -39.69
#